data_AF-A0A7Y5NVX6-F1
#
_entry.id   AF-A0A7Y5NVX6-F1
#
_cell.length_a   1.000
_cell.length_b   1.000
_cell.length_c   1.000
_cell.angle_alpha   90.00
_cell.angle_beta   90.00
_cell.angle_gamma   90.00
#
_symmetry.space_group_name_H-M   'P 1'
#
loop_
_entity.id
_entity.type
_entity.pdbx_description
1 polymer ?
#
loop_
_entity_poly.entity_id
_entity_poly.type
_entity_poly.pdbx_seq_one_letter_code
_entity_poly.pdbx_strand_id
1 'polypeptide(L)'
;MTVPAEMAPPGPPCACSLCQRDVEFDDLRGRVTELEALINTPELDDFAKGVVLEAKHQRDRWGTEHDAGKEPADWFWLLGYLAGKAMKSLSDGDVEKAKHHVIASAAMLANWHAAITGTNTAMRPGIEAPATEAG
;
A
#
# COMPACT_ATOMS: atom_id res chain seq x y z
N MET A 1 17.95 -4.72 58.13
CA MET A 1 18.48 -4.70 56.75
C MET A 1 17.90 -5.89 56.02
N THR A 2 16.86 -5.66 55.21
CA THR A 2 16.21 -6.68 54.38
C THR A 2 16.81 -6.62 52.98
N VAL A 3 17.31 -7.75 52.48
CA VAL A 3 17.80 -7.89 51.09
C VAL A 3 16.59 -8.12 50.18
N PRO A 4 16.44 -7.44 49.03
CA PRO A 4 15.34 -7.71 48.12
C PRO A 4 15.56 -9.02 47.37
N ALA A 5 14.46 -9.74 47.12
CA ALA A 5 14.45 -10.97 46.33
C ALA A 5 14.84 -10.66 44.88
N GLU A 6 15.93 -11.28 44.44
CA GLU A 6 16.37 -11.33 43.06
C GLU A 6 15.31 -12.08 42.23
N MET A 7 14.68 -11.39 41.26
CA MET A 7 13.79 -12.03 40.29
C MET A 7 14.63 -12.95 39.40
N ALA A 8 14.46 -14.25 39.55
CA ALA A 8 15.08 -15.25 38.69
C ALA A 8 14.71 -15.00 37.22
N PRO A 9 15.66 -15.16 36.27
CA PRO A 9 15.38 -15.01 34.85
C PRO A 9 14.34 -16.04 34.38
N PRO A 10 13.50 -15.71 33.38
CA PRO A 10 12.54 -16.65 32.85
C PRO A 10 13.27 -17.90 32.35
N GLY A 11 12.82 -19.07 32.80
CA GLY A 11 13.38 -20.36 32.38
C GLY A 11 13.26 -20.58 30.87
N PRO A 12 14.01 -21.56 30.31
CA PRO A 12 13.99 -21.83 28.88
C PRO A 12 12.57 -22.14 28.38
N PRO A 13 12.21 -21.72 27.15
CA PRO A 13 10.88 -21.96 26.61
C PRO A 13 10.58 -23.46 26.57
N CYS A 14 9.42 -23.84 27.10
CA CYS A 14 8.94 -25.22 27.21
C CYS A 14 8.94 -25.90 25.83
N ALA A 15 9.58 -27.07 25.71
CA ALA A 15 9.72 -27.85 24.46
C ALA A 15 8.42 -28.54 23.97
N CYS A 16 7.26 -28.13 24.47
CA CYS A 16 5.95 -28.65 24.06
C CYS A 16 5.61 -28.17 22.64
N SER A 17 5.06 -29.08 21.81
CA SER A 17 4.70 -28.80 20.41
C SER A 17 3.63 -27.72 20.23
N LEU A 18 2.89 -27.37 21.28
CA LEU A 18 1.95 -26.23 21.28
C LEU A 18 2.72 -24.92 21.43
N CYS A 19 3.64 -24.83 22.40
CA CYS A 19 4.48 -23.64 22.60
C CYS A 19 5.42 -23.37 21.41
N GLN A 20 5.90 -24.42 20.72
CA GLN A 20 6.69 -24.27 19.49
C GLN A 20 5.87 -23.68 18.34
N ARG A 21 4.60 -24.09 18.20
CA ARG A 21 3.68 -23.54 17.19
C ARG A 21 3.31 -22.09 17.47
N ASP A 22 3.14 -21.72 18.75
CA ASP A 22 2.84 -20.34 19.12
C ASP A 22 4.01 -19.40 18.77
N VAL A 23 5.25 -19.81 19.03
CA VAL A 23 6.45 -19.04 18.66
C VAL A 23 6.60 -18.91 17.13
N GLU A 24 6.37 -19.98 16.37
CA GLU A 24 6.40 -19.93 14.91
C GLU A 24 5.32 -19.00 14.34
N PHE A 25 4.12 -19.03 14.94
CA PHE A 25 3.02 -18.18 14.51
C PHE A 25 3.27 -16.70 14.80
N ASP A 26 3.88 -16.39 15.93
CA ASP A 26 4.27 -15.02 16.28
C ASP A 26 5.43 -14.52 15.40
N ASP A 27 6.40 -15.38 15.05
CA ASP A 27 7.47 -15.04 14.10
C ASP A 27 6.91 -14.76 12.70
N LEU A 28 6.03 -15.63 12.20
CA LEU A 28 5.38 -15.44 10.91
C LEU A 28 4.53 -14.15 10.87
N ARG A 29 3.79 -13.85 11.94
CA ARG A 29 3.06 -12.59 12.07
C ARG A 29 4.00 -11.40 12.08
N GLY A 30 5.10 -11.45 12.83
CA GLY A 30 6.10 -10.39 12.86
C GLY A 30 6.67 -10.11 11.48
N ARG A 31 7.01 -11.17 10.73
CA ARG A 31 7.50 -11.06 9.35
C ARG A 31 6.45 -10.53 8.40
N VAL A 32 5.18 -10.93 8.53
CA VAL A 32 4.08 -10.38 7.73
C VAL A 32 3.94 -8.89 7.98
N THR A 33 3.93 -8.45 9.25
CA THR A 33 3.84 -7.03 9.61
C THR A 33 5.03 -6.22 9.09
N GLU A 34 6.25 -6.75 9.18
CA GLU A 34 7.44 -6.09 8.63
C GLU A 34 7.36 -5.96 7.10
N LEU A 35 6.97 -7.03 6.41
CA LEU A 35 6.81 -7.02 4.96
C LEU A 35 5.68 -6.09 4.51
N GLU A 36 4.57 -6.05 5.24
CA GLU A 36 3.49 -5.09 5.00
C GLU A 36 3.96 -3.65 5.21
N ALA A 37 4.78 -3.38 6.23
CA ALA A 37 5.34 -2.04 6.45
C ALA A 37 6.29 -1.64 5.31
N LEU A 38 7.14 -2.56 4.84
CA LEU A 38 8.04 -2.32 3.70
C LEU A 38 7.28 -2.08 2.39
N ILE A 39 6.21 -2.85 2.14
CA ILE A 39 5.37 -2.69 0.95
C ILE A 39 4.57 -1.38 0.98
N ASN A 40 4.14 -0.93 2.17
CA ASN A 40 3.38 0.30 2.33
C ASN A 40 4.25 1.54 2.55
N THR A 41 5.58 1.40 2.50
CA THR A 41 6.50 2.55 2.55
C THR A 41 6.48 3.28 1.20
N PRO A 42 6.15 4.58 1.16
CA PRO A 42 6.16 5.35 -0.09
C PRO A 42 7.57 5.43 -0.69
N GLU A 43 7.71 5.06 -1.96
CA GLU A 43 8.94 5.29 -2.74
C GLU A 43 8.94 6.73 -3.24
N LEU A 44 9.88 7.55 -2.76
CA LEU A 44 9.91 9.01 -3.02
C LEU A 44 11.05 9.45 -3.93
N ASP A 45 12.07 8.63 -4.12
CA ASP A 45 13.31 9.05 -4.80
C ASP A 45 13.36 8.54 -6.24
N ASP A 46 12.94 7.30 -6.49
CA ASP A 46 12.73 6.82 -7.85
C ASP A 46 11.29 7.10 -8.29
N PHE A 47 11.12 8.17 -9.08
CA PHE A 47 9.81 8.60 -9.56
C PHE A 47 9.07 7.51 -10.36
N ALA A 48 9.74 6.83 -11.28
CA ALA A 48 9.08 5.86 -12.16
C ALA A 48 8.63 4.64 -11.35
N LYS A 49 9.50 4.14 -10.47
CA LYS A 49 9.17 3.05 -9.54
C LYS A 49 8.04 3.45 -8.59
N GLY A 50 8.11 4.65 -8.02
CA GLY A 50 7.08 5.19 -7.12
C GLY A 50 5.72 5.27 -7.79
N VAL A 51 5.65 5.72 -9.04
CA VAL A 51 4.38 5.77 -9.81
C VAL A 51 3.75 4.39 -9.98
N VAL A 52 4.56 3.37 -10.32
CA VAL A 52 4.05 2.00 -10.50
C VAL A 52 3.52 1.42 -9.19
N LEU A 53 4.27 1.61 -8.09
CA LEU A 53 3.89 1.13 -6.75
C LEU A 53 2.64 1.84 -6.23
N GLU A 54 2.59 3.17 -6.33
CA GLU A 54 1.47 3.99 -5.88
C GLU A 54 0.21 3.73 -6.71
N ALA A 55 0.33 3.52 -8.02
CA ALA A 55 -0.82 3.16 -8.86
C ALA A 55 -1.42 1.83 -8.42
N LYS A 56 -0.57 0.85 -8.08
CA LYS A 56 -1.02 -0.41 -7.48
C LYS A 56 -1.68 -0.17 -6.12
N HIS A 57 -1.06 0.60 -5.24
CA HIS A 57 -1.61 0.91 -3.91
C HIS A 57 -3.01 1.53 -4.01
N GLN A 58 -3.21 2.50 -4.92
CA GLN A 58 -4.52 3.13 -5.15
C GLN A 58 -5.58 2.14 -5.62
N ARG A 59 -5.23 1.23 -6.55
CA ARG A 59 -6.14 0.18 -7.02
C ARG A 59 -6.46 -0.85 -5.95
N ASP A 60 -5.48 -1.24 -5.14
CA ASP A 60 -5.71 -2.19 -4.03
C ASP A 60 -6.60 -1.56 -2.95
N ARG A 61 -6.41 -0.26 -2.69
CA ARG A 61 -7.14 0.46 -1.65
C ARG A 61 -8.59 0.76 -2.02
N TRP A 62 -8.87 1.08 -3.28
CA TRP A 62 -10.21 1.50 -3.72
C TRP A 62 -10.91 0.50 -4.64
N GLY A 63 -10.20 -0.46 -5.23
CA GLY A 63 -10.73 -1.44 -6.16
C GLY A 63 -10.95 -0.90 -7.57
N THR A 64 -11.02 -1.79 -8.57
CA THR A 64 -11.28 -1.44 -9.98
C THR A 64 -12.71 -0.93 -10.21
N GLU A 65 -13.66 -1.36 -9.39
CA GLU A 65 -15.06 -0.90 -9.44
C GLU A 65 -15.19 0.59 -9.11
N HIS A 66 -14.32 1.11 -8.25
CA HIS A 66 -14.30 2.52 -7.88
C HIS A 66 -13.88 3.44 -9.04
N ASP A 67 -13.15 2.92 -10.03
CA ASP A 67 -12.74 3.66 -11.21
C ASP A 67 -13.68 3.43 -12.40
N ALA A 68 -14.44 2.33 -12.42
CA ALA A 68 -15.33 1.95 -13.53
C ALA A 68 -16.47 2.95 -13.79
N GLY A 69 -16.90 3.71 -12.77
CA GLY A 69 -17.94 4.72 -12.88
C GLY A 69 -17.43 6.17 -13.01
N LYS A 70 -16.11 6.39 -13.11
CA LYS A 70 -15.56 7.75 -13.23
C LYS A 70 -15.73 8.30 -14.63
N GLU A 71 -16.39 9.44 -14.72
CA GLU A 71 -16.47 10.22 -15.94
C GLU A 71 -15.14 10.98 -16.18
N PRO A 72 -14.86 11.43 -17.42
CA PRO A 72 -13.64 12.20 -17.72
C PRO A 72 -13.42 13.41 -16.80
N ALA A 73 -14.51 14.07 -16.37
CA ALA A 73 -14.45 15.19 -15.44
C ALA A 73 -13.97 14.78 -14.04
N ASP A 74 -14.34 13.59 -13.55
CA ASP A 74 -13.91 13.09 -12.24
C ASP A 74 -12.40 12.90 -12.19
N TRP A 75 -11.83 12.35 -13.27
CA TRP A 75 -10.38 12.20 -13.43
C TRP A 75 -9.66 13.56 -13.46
N PHE A 76 -10.20 14.52 -14.21
CA PHE A 76 -9.67 15.88 -14.26
C PHE A 76 -9.65 16.55 -12.88
N TRP A 77 -10.76 16.46 -12.13
CA TRP A 77 -10.83 17.04 -10.79
C TRP A 77 -9.90 16.36 -9.80
N LEU A 78 -9.76 15.03 -9.89
CA LEU A 78 -8.82 14.28 -9.09
C LEU A 78 -7.36 14.70 -9.36
N LEU A 79 -7.00 14.94 -10.63
CA LEU A 79 -5.68 15.48 -11.00
C LEU A 79 -5.43 16.83 -10.33
N GLY A 80 -6.39 17.76 -10.47
CA GLY A 80 -6.28 19.09 -9.89
C GLY A 80 -6.14 19.04 -8.37
N TYR A 81 -6.90 18.17 -7.71
CA TYR A 81 -6.83 17.98 -6.27
C TYR A 81 -5.46 17.45 -5.80
N LEU A 82 -4.93 16.40 -6.44
CA LEU A 82 -3.64 15.82 -6.08
C LEU A 82 -2.47 16.77 -6.38
N ALA A 83 -2.48 17.42 -7.54
CA ALA A 83 -1.48 18.42 -7.91
C ALA A 83 -1.55 19.65 -6.97
N GLY A 84 -2.75 20.04 -6.55
CA GLY A 84 -2.96 21.10 -5.56
C GLY A 84 -2.32 20.78 -4.21
N LYS A 85 -2.42 19.53 -3.74
CA LYS A 85 -1.73 19.08 -2.52
C LYS A 85 -0.21 19.12 -2.67
N ALA A 86 0.33 18.69 -3.82
CA ALA A 86 1.75 18.77 -4.09
C ALA A 86 2.26 20.23 -4.04
N MET A 87 1.56 21.14 -4.71
CA MET A 87 1.86 22.57 -4.72
C MET A 87 1.82 23.17 -3.30
N LYS A 88 0.79 22.82 -2.51
CA LYS A 88 0.64 23.30 -1.14
C LYS A 88 1.78 22.80 -0.24
N SER A 89 2.11 21.51 -0.30
CA SER A 89 3.23 20.94 0.45
C SER A 89 4.56 21.59 0.10
N LEU A 90 4.80 21.85 -1.19
CA LEU A 90 6.02 22.55 -1.62
C LEU A 90 6.06 23.99 -1.12
N SER A 91 4.93 24.70 -1.16
CA SER A 91 4.79 26.07 -0.61
C SER A 91 5.04 26.12 0.90
N ASP A 92 4.70 25.05 1.61
CA ASP A 92 4.92 24.91 3.06
C ASP A 92 6.34 24.44 3.43
N GLY A 93 7.17 24.11 2.44
CA GLY A 93 8.53 23.58 2.64
C GLY A 93 8.60 22.08 2.94
N ASP A 94 7.49 21.35 2.86
CA ASP A 94 7.42 19.90 3.06
C ASP A 94 7.71 19.16 1.74
N VAL A 95 8.99 19.03 1.43
CA VAL A 95 9.46 18.47 0.14
C VAL A 95 9.13 16.99 -0.02
N GLU A 96 9.26 16.18 1.04
CA GLU A 96 8.95 14.74 0.97
C GLU A 96 7.48 14.50 0.67
N LYS A 97 6.59 15.25 1.33
CA LYS A 97 5.15 15.17 1.07
C LYS A 97 4.79 15.71 -0.32
N ALA A 98 5.49 16.73 -0.80
CA ALA A 98 5.34 17.21 -2.16
C ALA A 98 5.73 16.12 -3.19
N LYS A 99 6.88 15.46 -3.02
CA LYS A 99 7.32 14.32 -3.85
C LYS A 99 6.25 13.23 -3.87
N HIS A 100 5.75 12.84 -2.71
CA HIS A 100 4.67 11.85 -2.59
C HIS A 100 3.42 12.25 -3.38
N HIS A 101 2.96 13.50 -3.26
CA HIS A 101 1.77 13.96 -3.98
C HIS A 101 1.98 14.09 -5.50
N VAL A 102 3.19 14.40 -5.96
CA VAL A 102 3.55 14.35 -7.38
C VAL A 102 3.45 12.92 -7.91
N ILE A 103 4.02 11.95 -7.18
CA ILE A 103 3.92 10.52 -7.51
C ILE A 103 2.46 10.06 -7.51
N ALA A 104 1.68 10.43 -6.49
CA ALA A 104 0.25 10.09 -6.42
C ALA A 104 -0.55 10.65 -7.60
N SER A 105 -0.22 11.86 -8.06
CA SER A 105 -0.86 12.47 -9.24
C SER A 105 -0.55 11.68 -10.52
N ALA A 106 0.70 11.26 -10.71
CA ALA A 106 1.11 10.47 -11.86
C ALA A 106 0.58 9.02 -11.81
N ALA A 107 0.51 8.42 -10.62
CA ALA A 107 -0.13 7.13 -10.40
C ALA A 107 -1.61 7.13 -10.78
N MET A 108 -2.33 8.20 -10.43
CA MET A 108 -3.71 8.39 -10.85
C MET A 108 -3.82 8.52 -12.38
N LEU A 109 -2.91 9.24 -13.05
CA LEU A 109 -2.87 9.30 -14.52
C LEU A 109 -2.63 7.93 -15.16
N ALA A 110 -1.80 7.08 -14.55
CA ALA A 110 -1.60 5.71 -15.01
C ALA A 110 -2.89 4.87 -14.88
N ASN A 111 -3.64 5.05 -13.79
CA ASN A 111 -4.95 4.41 -13.60
C ASN A 111 -6.00 4.95 -14.60
N TRP A 112 -6.03 6.25 -14.85
CA TRP A 112 -6.91 6.84 -15.87
C TRP A 112 -6.61 6.30 -17.26
N HIS A 113 -5.33 6.21 -17.63
CA HIS A 113 -4.91 5.60 -18.89
C HIS A 113 -5.34 4.13 -18.99
N ALA A 114 -5.18 3.35 -17.91
CA ALA A 114 -5.67 1.97 -17.87
C ALA A 114 -7.19 1.88 -18.08
N ALA A 115 -7.96 2.79 -17.46
CA ALA A 115 -9.41 2.87 -17.64
C ALA A 115 -9.81 3.20 -19.09
N ILE A 116 -9.14 4.16 -19.74
CA ILE A 116 -9.40 4.51 -21.15
C ILE A 116 -9.07 3.35 -22.08
N THR A 117 -8.00 2.61 -21.80
CA THR A 117 -7.53 1.50 -22.65
C THR A 117 -8.24 0.18 -22.41
N GLY A 118 -9.09 0.10 -21.37
CA GLY A 118 -9.72 -1.16 -20.95
C GLY A 118 -8.71 -2.21 -20.45
N THR A 119 -7.51 -1.78 -20.06
CA THR A 119 -6.47 -2.69 -19.57
C THR A 119 -6.91 -3.30 -18.24
N ASN A 120 -6.99 -4.64 -18.17
CA ASN A 120 -7.27 -5.31 -16.92
C ASN A 120 -6.04 -5.23 -16.00
N THR A 121 -6.10 -4.32 -15.03
CA THR A 121 -5.06 -4.12 -14.01
C THR A 121 -5.37 -4.84 -12.70
N ALA A 122 -6.43 -5.66 -12.66
CA ALA A 122 -6.76 -6.44 -11.48
C ALA A 122 -5.76 -7.59 -11.33
N MET A 123 -4.97 -7.57 -10.26
CA MET A 123 -4.20 -8.74 -9.84
C MET A 123 -5.17 -9.75 -9.22
N ARG A 124 -5.74 -10.65 -10.06
CA ARG A 124 -6.52 -11.81 -9.62
C ARG A 124 -5.78 -13.11 -9.95
N PRO A 125 -4.75 -13.51 -9.17
CA PRO A 125 -4.08 -14.78 -9.40
C PRO A 125 -5.07 -15.94 -9.24
N GLY A 126 -5.18 -16.79 -10.27
CA GLY A 126 -5.96 -18.04 -10.19
C GLY A 126 -7.46 -17.94 -10.46
N ILE A 127 -7.98 -16.81 -10.95
CA ILE A 127 -9.38 -16.69 -11.37
C ILE A 127 -9.44 -15.88 -12.67
N GLU A 128 -9.94 -16.48 -13.75
CA GLU A 128 -10.15 -15.75 -15.01
C GLU A 128 -11.22 -14.65 -14.81
N ALA A 129 -11.07 -13.54 -15.54
CA ALA A 129 -12.11 -12.54 -15.61
C ALA A 129 -13.38 -13.15 -16.23
N PRO A 130 -14.59 -12.83 -15.75
CA PRO A 130 -15.80 -13.29 -16.40
C PRO A 130 -15.81 -12.79 -17.86
N ALA A 131 -16.16 -13.66 -18.80
CA ALA A 131 -16.27 -13.30 -20.21
C ALA A 131 -17.27 -12.15 -20.35
N THR A 132 -16.79 -11.00 -20.81
CA THR A 132 -17.65 -9.86 -21.15
C THR A 132 -18.44 -10.23 -22.40
N GLU A 133 -19.74 -10.49 -22.24
CA GLU A 133 -20.66 -10.53 -23.37
C GLU A 133 -20.78 -9.11 -23.94
N ALA A 134 -20.29 -8.92 -25.16
CA ALA A 134 -20.45 -7.69 -25.91
C ALA A 134 -21.92 -7.55 -26.36
N GLY A 135 -22.60 -6.52 -25.86
CA GLY A 135 -23.89 -6.03 -26.37
C GLY A 135 -23.69 -4.80 -27.23
#